data_AF-A0A8H9TYZ4-F1
#
_entry.id   AF-A0A8H9TYZ4-F1
#
_cell.length_a   1.000
_cell.length_b   1.000
_cell.length_c   1.000
_cell.angle_alpha   90.00
_cell.angle_beta   90.00
_cell.angle_gamma   90.00
#
_symmetry.space_group_name_H-M   'P 1'
#
loop_
_entity.id
_entity.type
_entity.pdbx_description
1 polymer ?
#
loop_
_entity_poly.entity_id
_entity_poly.type
_entity_poly.pdbx_seq_one_letter_code
_entity_poly.pdbx_strand_id
1 'polypeptide(L)'
;VSAVAVLILPAVLVILQSRAGSLGAASGVILLSLSKWPQQKRRITNACLLITAGIGIGLAGLHLINVIYPDFSVIVDKENSTSARIYMLKLTWQLILTHPIMGCGYGSFESLFGQLAQITPPGLEADTMQYPHNELLYAWVEGGIVAVIGILLIVVGILKRLWGKGGTKYAGVALLLPLAIHTNLEYPLYQSATHCLTLIMLLVISGRQIVTTHEDEIKQPYRVWRIPAGILTVAILLFMITGLQTQARITKIEQQGLMPLAVNEQAELKALLNPYSQYERLEFDRHVAMLLKFNLTRDPALLEQFRHWAEAYLELHNDPSVYASLLMIARAYHQPNAENICQQAKGRWLSDPRFVCAEKK
;
A
#
# COMPACT_ATOMS: atom_id res chain seq x y z
N VAL A 1 -26.49 1.62 -18.85
CA VAL A 1 -26.24 2.16 -17.50
C VAL A 1 -27.57 2.23 -16.80
N SER A 2 -27.77 1.42 -15.78
CA SER A 2 -29.02 1.39 -15.02
C SER A 2 -29.18 2.69 -14.25
N ALA A 3 -30.31 3.41 -14.41
CA ALA A 3 -30.58 4.65 -13.70
C ALA A 3 -30.46 4.48 -12.17
N VAL A 4 -30.82 3.30 -11.68
CA VAL A 4 -30.64 2.85 -10.28
C VAL A 4 -29.19 2.96 -9.83
N ALA A 5 -28.22 2.52 -10.64
CA ALA A 5 -26.80 2.59 -10.25
C ALA A 5 -26.29 4.03 -10.19
N VAL A 6 -26.73 4.91 -11.10
CA VAL A 6 -26.38 6.34 -11.12
C VAL A 6 -26.95 7.07 -9.91
N LEU A 7 -28.06 6.58 -9.34
CA LEU A 7 -28.66 7.10 -8.12
C LEU A 7 -28.00 6.54 -6.84
N ILE A 8 -27.79 5.22 -6.77
CA ILE A 8 -27.32 4.55 -5.55
C ILE A 8 -25.83 4.81 -5.29
N LEU A 9 -24.97 4.74 -6.32
CA LEU A 9 -23.52 4.84 -6.10
C LEU A 9 -23.09 6.18 -5.48
N PRO A 10 -23.62 7.35 -5.89
CA PRO A 10 -23.34 8.61 -5.20
C PRO A 10 -23.84 8.63 -3.76
N ALA A 11 -25.00 8.02 -3.46
CA ALA A 11 -25.51 7.92 -2.09
C ALA A 11 -24.55 7.11 -1.21
N VAL A 12 -24.09 5.95 -1.71
CA VAL A 12 -23.10 5.11 -1.02
C VAL A 12 -21.78 5.86 -0.82
N LEU A 13 -21.27 6.56 -1.83
CA LEU A 13 -20.04 7.35 -1.71
C LEU A 13 -20.13 8.44 -0.63
N VAL A 14 -21.29 9.10 -0.52
CA VAL A 14 -21.54 10.08 0.54
C VAL A 14 -21.55 9.41 1.92
N ILE A 15 -22.24 8.28 2.05
CA ILE A 15 -22.30 7.51 3.31
C ILE A 15 -20.91 7.02 3.74
N LEU A 16 -20.09 6.58 2.79
CA LEU A 16 -18.70 6.19 3.03
C LEU A 16 -17.78 7.37 3.39
N GLN A 17 -18.23 8.61 3.14
CA GLN A 17 -17.49 9.84 3.41
C GLN A 17 -16.07 9.88 2.80
N SER A 18 -15.79 9.14 1.71
CA SER A 18 -14.44 9.14 1.09
C SER A 18 -14.24 10.38 0.20
N ARG A 19 -13.27 11.24 0.58
CA ARG A 19 -12.87 12.42 -0.22
C ARG A 19 -12.21 12.00 -1.53
N ALA A 20 -11.29 11.02 -1.50
CA ALA A 20 -10.64 10.52 -2.70
C ALA A 20 -11.63 9.86 -3.67
N GLY A 21 -12.56 9.05 -3.15
CA GLY A 21 -13.61 8.42 -3.95
C GLY A 21 -14.52 9.45 -4.64
N SER A 22 -14.89 10.51 -3.91
CA SER A 22 -15.71 11.60 -4.46
C SER A 22 -14.97 12.41 -5.53
N LEU A 23 -13.69 12.74 -5.32
CA LEU A 23 -12.85 13.40 -6.33
C LEU A 23 -12.66 12.54 -7.57
N GLY A 24 -12.41 11.24 -7.40
CA GLY A 24 -12.29 10.26 -8.48
C GLY A 24 -13.57 10.17 -9.32
N ALA A 25 -14.72 10.02 -8.66
CA ALA A 25 -16.01 9.95 -9.34
C ALA A 25 -16.36 11.27 -10.04
N ALA A 26 -16.19 12.42 -9.36
CA ALA A 26 -16.51 13.74 -9.91
C ALA A 26 -15.68 14.05 -11.15
N SER A 27 -14.38 13.79 -11.11
CA SER A 27 -13.49 14.04 -12.24
C SER A 27 -13.83 13.18 -13.46
N GLY A 28 -14.20 11.91 -13.26
CA GLY A 28 -14.69 11.04 -14.35
C GLY A 28 -16.02 11.53 -14.94
N VAL A 29 -16.98 11.92 -14.09
CA VAL A 29 -18.29 12.46 -14.51
C VAL A 29 -18.12 13.77 -15.28
N ILE A 30 -17.27 14.69 -14.80
CA ILE A 30 -16.97 15.97 -15.47
C ILE A 30 -16.38 15.70 -16.85
N LEU A 31 -15.37 14.83 -16.95
CA LEU A 31 -14.72 14.52 -18.23
C LEU A 31 -15.69 13.93 -19.25
N LEU A 32 -16.54 12.97 -18.83
CA LEU A 32 -17.56 12.38 -19.71
C LEU A 32 -18.61 13.40 -20.13
N SER A 33 -19.06 14.23 -19.18
CA SER A 33 -20.07 15.26 -19.43
C SER A 33 -19.56 16.26 -20.45
N LEU A 34 -18.33 16.77 -20.29
CA LEU A 34 -17.70 17.70 -21.24
C LEU A 34 -17.49 17.06 -22.61
N SER A 35 -17.02 15.81 -22.66
CA SER A 35 -16.74 15.13 -23.93
C SER A 35 -18.00 14.86 -24.77
N LYS A 36 -19.16 14.66 -24.15
CA LYS A 36 -20.40 14.25 -24.83
C LYS A 36 -21.53 15.27 -24.74
N TRP A 37 -21.29 16.41 -24.11
CA TRP A 37 -22.27 17.49 -23.91
C TRP A 37 -23.03 17.87 -25.19
N PRO A 38 -22.36 18.19 -26.32
CA PRO A 38 -23.08 18.65 -27.51
C PRO A 38 -23.94 17.55 -28.15
N GLN A 39 -23.62 16.27 -27.94
CA GLN A 39 -24.35 15.16 -28.57
C GLN A 39 -25.44 14.55 -27.68
N GLN A 40 -25.30 14.61 -26.36
CA GLN A 40 -26.15 13.86 -25.41
C GLN A 40 -26.67 14.72 -24.25
N LYS A 41 -26.91 16.02 -24.49
CA LYS A 41 -27.33 17.00 -23.47
C LYS A 41 -28.42 16.46 -22.53
N ARG A 42 -29.55 15.96 -23.07
CA ARG A 42 -30.67 15.44 -22.26
C ARG A 42 -30.26 14.27 -21.35
N ARG A 43 -29.43 13.35 -21.85
CA ARG A 43 -28.97 12.19 -21.08
C ARG A 43 -28.01 12.60 -19.96
N ILE A 44 -27.13 13.56 -20.24
CA ILE A 44 -26.18 14.10 -19.26
C ILE A 44 -26.95 14.87 -18.17
N THR A 45 -27.90 15.72 -18.55
CA THR A 45 -28.76 16.43 -17.58
C THR A 45 -29.50 15.44 -16.68
N ASN A 46 -30.11 14.39 -17.24
CA ASN A 46 -30.78 13.35 -16.45
C ASN A 46 -29.80 12.61 -15.52
N ALA A 47 -28.58 12.31 -15.98
CA ALA A 47 -27.57 11.68 -15.14
C ALA A 47 -27.12 12.59 -14.00
N CYS A 48 -26.89 13.88 -14.26
CA CYS A 48 -26.58 14.87 -13.23
C CYS A 48 -27.70 14.96 -12.19
N LEU A 49 -28.97 14.98 -12.63
CA LEU A 49 -30.13 15.00 -11.72
C LEU A 49 -30.16 13.76 -10.81
N LEU A 50 -29.93 12.56 -11.38
CA LEU A 50 -29.86 11.32 -10.60
C LEU A 50 -28.68 11.33 -9.63
N ILE A 51 -27.51 11.85 -10.03
CA ILE A 51 -26.35 11.98 -9.14
C ILE A 51 -26.66 12.93 -7.98
N THR A 52 -27.25 14.09 -8.27
CA THR A 52 -27.64 15.06 -7.22
C THR A 52 -28.69 14.47 -6.28
N ALA A 53 -29.65 13.71 -6.79
CA ALA A 53 -30.63 13.02 -5.98
C ALA A 53 -29.97 11.95 -5.08
N GLY A 54 -29.01 11.19 -5.63
CA GLY A 54 -28.24 10.20 -4.88
C GLY A 54 -27.43 10.83 -3.75
N ILE A 55 -26.73 11.93 -4.02
CA ILE A 55 -26.02 12.71 -3.00
C ILE A 55 -27.00 13.17 -1.91
N GLY A 56 -28.16 13.69 -2.29
CA GLY A 56 -29.21 14.11 -1.35
C GLY A 56 -29.69 12.96 -0.45
N ILE A 57 -29.93 11.77 -1.02
CA ILE A 57 -30.28 10.56 -0.26
C ILE A 57 -29.18 10.19 0.73
N GLY A 58 -27.91 10.22 0.31
CA GLY A 58 -26.77 9.92 1.18
C GLY A 58 -26.65 10.90 2.35
N LEU A 59 -26.79 12.20 2.09
CA LEU A 59 -26.75 13.24 3.12
C LEU A 59 -27.93 13.14 4.09
N ALA A 60 -29.14 12.91 3.57
CA ALA A 60 -30.33 12.68 4.40
C ALA A 60 -30.17 11.43 5.27
N GLY A 61 -29.57 10.37 4.73
CA GLY A 61 -29.24 9.16 5.48
C GLY A 61 -28.27 9.42 6.63
N LEU A 62 -27.16 10.12 6.37
CA LEU A 62 -26.20 10.50 7.42
C LEU A 62 -26.85 11.38 8.51
N HIS A 63 -27.66 12.36 8.10
CA HIS A 63 -28.39 13.22 9.03
C HIS A 63 -29.39 12.43 9.88
N LEU A 64 -30.15 11.52 9.26
CA LEU A 64 -31.13 10.69 9.96
C LEU A 64 -30.47 9.77 10.98
N ILE A 65 -29.35 9.11 10.62
CA ILE A 65 -28.60 8.26 11.55
C ILE A 65 -28.08 9.10 12.73
N ASN A 66 -27.56 10.30 12.47
CA ASN A 66 -27.05 11.19 13.52
C ASN A 66 -28.17 11.69 14.47
N VAL A 67 -29.39 11.87 13.96
CA VAL A 67 -30.56 12.25 14.79
C VAL A 67 -31.07 11.06 15.62
N ILE A 68 -31.11 9.85 15.05
CA ILE A 68 -31.62 8.65 15.74
C ILE A 68 -30.59 8.13 16.76
N TYR A 69 -29.29 8.23 16.45
CA TYR A 69 -28.18 7.72 17.25
C TYR A 69 -27.14 8.83 17.51
N PRO A 70 -27.44 9.82 18.36
CA PRO A 70 -26.55 10.96 18.59
C PRO A 70 -25.24 10.59 19.29
N ASP A 71 -25.21 9.49 20.05
CA ASP A 71 -24.00 8.99 20.71
C ASP A 71 -23.05 8.26 19.73
N PHE A 72 -23.51 7.96 18.52
CA PHE A 72 -22.69 7.38 17.48
C PHE A 72 -22.10 8.51 16.64
N SER A 73 -20.78 8.70 16.65
CA SER A 73 -20.10 9.69 15.81
C SER A 73 -20.13 9.25 14.35
N VAL A 74 -21.26 9.50 13.67
CA VAL A 74 -21.47 9.15 12.26
C VAL A 74 -20.61 10.02 11.32
N ILE A 75 -20.29 11.24 11.75
CA ILE A 75 -19.45 12.17 10.99
C ILE A 75 -18.00 11.97 11.41
N VAL A 76 -17.15 11.59 10.45
CA VAL A 76 -15.72 11.38 10.68
C VAL A 76 -15.01 12.73 10.65
N ASP A 77 -14.36 13.10 11.76
CA ASP A 77 -13.43 14.23 11.79
C ASP A 77 -12.18 13.91 10.95
N LYS A 78 -11.79 14.86 10.11
CA LYS A 78 -10.71 14.73 9.12
C LYS A 78 -9.58 15.71 9.36
N GLU A 79 -9.61 16.54 10.40
CA GLU A 79 -8.55 17.51 10.67
C GLU A 79 -7.21 16.81 10.91
N ASN A 80 -7.17 15.86 11.85
CA ASN A 80 -5.96 15.07 12.14
C ASN A 80 -5.46 14.29 10.91
N SER A 81 -6.38 13.72 10.12
CA SER A 81 -6.03 13.03 8.87
C SER A 81 -5.44 13.99 7.82
N THR A 82 -5.87 15.25 7.80
CA THR A 82 -5.39 16.24 6.83
C THR A 82 -4.01 16.77 7.23
N SER A 83 -3.80 17.08 8.51
CA SER A 83 -2.49 17.51 9.02
C SER A 83 -1.44 16.41 8.85
N ALA A 84 -1.78 15.15 9.17
CA ALA A 84 -0.90 13.99 8.97
C ALA A 84 -0.49 13.81 7.50
N ARG A 85 -1.44 13.93 6.56
CA ARG A 85 -1.13 13.86 5.11
C ARG A 85 -0.21 15.00 4.66
N ILE A 86 -0.45 16.24 5.11
CA ILE A 86 0.40 17.38 4.76
C ILE A 86 1.82 17.18 5.29
N TYR A 87 1.95 16.73 6.54
CA TYR A 87 3.24 16.41 7.15
C TYR A 87 3.98 15.32 6.35
N MET A 88 3.30 14.23 6.02
CA MET A 88 3.84 13.14 5.20
C MET A 88 4.35 13.63 3.84
N LEU A 89 3.55 14.42 3.11
CA LEU A 89 3.94 14.95 1.81
C LEU A 89 5.14 15.89 1.91
N LYS A 90 5.23 16.71 2.97
CA LYS A 90 6.38 17.59 3.20
C LYS A 90 7.67 16.81 3.44
N LEU A 91 7.64 15.79 4.30
CA LEU A 91 8.83 14.96 4.57
C LEU A 91 9.23 14.13 3.35
N THR A 92 8.25 13.56 2.65
CA THR A 92 8.48 12.83 1.39
C THR A 92 9.15 13.74 0.36
N TRP A 93 8.69 14.99 0.24
CA TRP A 93 9.31 15.96 -0.65
C TRP A 93 10.75 16.30 -0.25
N GLN A 94 11.02 16.47 1.05
CA GLN A 94 12.38 16.68 1.54
C GLN A 94 13.30 15.50 1.21
N LEU A 95 12.81 14.25 1.33
CA LEU A 95 13.56 13.06 0.91
C LEU A 95 13.88 13.08 -0.58
N ILE A 96 12.92 13.43 -1.44
CA ILE A 96 13.14 13.57 -2.89
C ILE A 96 14.27 14.57 -3.17
N LEU A 97 14.32 15.69 -2.44
CA LEU A 97 15.34 16.71 -2.63
C LEU A 97 16.76 16.25 -2.25
N THR A 98 16.90 15.19 -1.44
CA THR A 98 18.23 14.64 -1.11
C THR A 98 18.87 13.91 -2.30
N HIS A 99 18.08 13.11 -3.03
CA HIS A 99 18.55 12.30 -4.15
C HIS A 99 17.56 12.31 -5.33
N PRO A 100 17.35 13.46 -6.00
CA PRO A 100 16.26 13.62 -6.97
C PRO A 100 16.43 12.79 -8.25
N ILE A 101 17.67 12.43 -8.61
CA ILE A 101 17.98 11.74 -9.87
C ILE A 101 17.93 10.22 -9.69
N MET A 102 18.72 9.67 -8.75
CA MET A 102 18.84 8.22 -8.55
C MET A 102 17.85 7.67 -7.53
N GLY A 103 17.21 8.54 -6.74
CA GLY A 103 16.43 8.12 -5.57
C GLY A 103 17.33 7.68 -4.41
N CYS A 104 16.69 7.30 -3.32
CA CYS A 104 17.32 6.85 -2.08
C CYS A 104 17.55 5.33 -2.05
N GLY A 105 17.10 4.60 -3.08
CA GLY A 105 17.14 3.14 -3.15
C GLY A 105 15.82 2.50 -2.73
N TYR A 106 15.48 1.36 -3.34
CA TYR A 106 14.26 0.61 -3.02
C TYR A 106 14.31 0.01 -1.61
N GLY A 107 13.24 0.17 -0.85
CA GLY A 107 13.13 -0.29 0.54
C GLY A 107 13.69 0.70 1.56
N SER A 108 14.18 1.87 1.14
CA SER A 108 14.78 2.87 2.03
C SER A 108 13.78 3.86 2.61
N PHE A 109 12.57 3.95 2.04
CA PHE A 109 11.61 4.99 2.42
C PHE A 109 11.24 4.92 3.91
N GLU A 110 10.90 3.73 4.42
CA GLU A 110 10.41 3.55 5.78
C GLU A 110 11.43 4.03 6.83
N SER A 111 12.69 3.60 6.69
CA SER A 111 13.77 3.99 7.60
C SER A 111 14.14 5.47 7.47
N LEU A 112 14.32 5.99 6.24
CA LEU A 112 14.71 7.40 6.01
C LEU A 112 13.61 8.37 6.42
N PHE A 113 12.34 8.01 6.18
CA PHE A 113 11.20 8.79 6.66
C PHE A 113 11.19 8.83 8.19
N GLY A 114 11.44 7.69 8.86
CA GLY A 114 11.58 7.63 10.31
C GLY A 114 12.72 8.51 10.84
N GLN A 115 13.89 8.47 10.21
CA GLN A 115 15.03 9.31 10.57
C GLN A 115 14.72 10.80 10.42
N LEU A 116 14.06 11.20 9.33
CA LEU A 116 13.68 12.59 9.11
C LEU A 116 12.58 13.06 10.09
N ALA A 117 11.63 12.17 10.40
CA ALA A 117 10.60 12.42 11.40
C ALA A 117 11.19 12.61 12.81
N GLN A 118 12.29 11.93 13.13
CA GLN A 118 12.97 12.07 14.42
C GLN A 118 13.37 13.53 14.74
N ILE A 119 13.74 14.30 13.72
CA ILE A 119 14.19 15.69 13.85
C ILE A 119 13.13 16.71 13.44
N THR A 120 11.95 16.25 13.00
CA THR A 120 10.89 17.10 12.47
C THR A 120 9.59 16.86 13.26
N PRO A 121 9.18 17.77 14.15
CA PRO A 121 7.90 17.64 14.84
C PRO A 121 6.71 17.58 13.86
N PRO A 122 5.64 16.81 14.15
CA PRO A 122 5.34 16.11 15.40
C PRO A 122 5.92 14.68 15.51
N GLY A 123 6.90 14.28 14.69
CA GLY A 123 7.43 12.92 14.69
C GLY A 123 6.50 11.90 14.03
N LEU A 124 6.77 10.61 14.27
CA LEU A 124 5.79 9.54 14.05
C LEU A 124 4.98 9.43 15.35
N GLU A 125 3.66 9.34 15.27
CA GLU A 125 2.83 9.21 16.47
C GLU A 125 3.03 7.82 17.12
N ALA A 126 2.02 6.95 17.10
CA ALA A 126 2.16 5.55 17.50
C ALA A 126 2.47 4.63 16.32
N ASP A 127 2.07 5.01 15.10
CA ASP A 127 2.17 4.17 13.91
C ASP A 127 3.41 4.48 13.06
N THR A 128 3.92 3.42 12.44
CA THR A 128 5.06 3.45 11.54
C THR A 128 4.58 3.75 10.12
N MET A 129 5.31 4.62 9.42
CA MET A 129 4.95 5.00 8.06
C MET A 129 5.76 4.21 7.05
N GLN A 130 5.11 3.27 6.35
CA GLN A 130 5.77 2.38 5.40
C GLN A 130 5.83 2.95 3.98
N TYR A 131 4.94 3.87 3.63
CA TYR A 131 4.86 4.46 2.28
C TYR A 131 4.21 5.83 2.35
N PRO A 132 4.55 6.75 1.44
CA PRO A 132 3.77 7.96 1.28
C PRO A 132 2.48 7.57 0.56
N HIS A 133 1.33 8.10 0.97
CA HIS A 133 0.02 7.87 0.34
C HIS A 133 -0.09 8.51 -1.07
N ASN A 134 0.96 8.38 -1.89
CA ASN A 134 1.11 8.91 -3.23
C ASN A 134 2.13 8.06 -4.01
N GLU A 135 1.64 7.22 -4.94
CA GLU A 135 2.44 6.32 -5.77
C GLU A 135 3.57 7.05 -6.54
N LEU A 136 3.29 8.23 -7.10
CA LEU A 136 4.27 8.98 -7.89
C LEU A 136 5.42 9.48 -7.03
N LEU A 137 5.12 10.05 -5.86
CA LEU A 137 6.14 10.51 -4.92
C LEU A 137 6.92 9.33 -4.34
N TYR A 138 6.26 8.20 -4.07
CA TYR A 138 6.93 6.99 -3.59
C TYR A 138 7.97 6.50 -4.59
N ALA A 139 7.55 6.34 -5.85
CA ALA A 139 8.45 5.93 -6.93
C ALA A 139 9.61 6.92 -7.13
N TRP A 140 9.37 8.22 -6.94
CA TRP A 140 10.41 9.23 -7.03
C TRP A 140 11.40 9.14 -5.85
N VAL A 141 10.94 9.01 -4.61
CA VAL A 141 11.85 8.88 -3.46
C VAL A 141 12.77 7.68 -3.63
N GLU A 142 12.24 6.52 -4.00
CA GLU A 142 13.05 5.29 -4.05
C GLU A 142 13.89 5.16 -5.34
N GLY A 143 13.27 5.39 -6.50
CA GLY A 143 13.89 5.15 -7.82
C GLY A 143 14.24 6.41 -8.61
N GLY A 144 14.08 7.59 -8.01
CA GLY A 144 14.49 8.85 -8.60
C GLY A 144 13.67 9.27 -9.82
N ILE A 145 14.23 10.18 -10.60
CA ILE A 145 13.59 10.66 -11.84
C ILE A 145 13.43 9.54 -12.87
N VAL A 146 14.29 8.52 -12.83
CA VAL A 146 14.22 7.36 -13.74
C VAL A 146 12.90 6.61 -13.53
N ALA A 147 12.50 6.36 -12.29
CA ALA A 147 11.22 5.73 -11.98
C ALA A 147 10.02 6.60 -12.41
N VAL A 148 10.10 7.92 -12.19
CA VAL A 148 9.08 8.87 -12.65
C VAL A 148 8.92 8.83 -14.18
N ILE A 149 10.03 8.81 -14.92
CA ILE A 149 10.02 8.67 -16.39
C ILE A 149 9.37 7.34 -16.79
N GLY A 150 9.67 6.25 -16.09
CA GLY A 150 9.03 4.95 -16.31
C GLY A 150 7.50 5.02 -16.18
N ILE A 151 7.00 5.62 -15.09
CA ILE A 151 5.56 5.84 -14.88
C ILE A 151 4.97 6.71 -16.00
N LEU A 152 5.65 7.80 -16.38
CA LEU A 152 5.20 8.67 -17.46
C LEU A 152 5.13 7.92 -18.80
N LEU A 153 6.09 7.03 -19.10
CA LEU A 153 6.05 6.21 -20.30
C LEU A 153 4.85 5.24 -20.31
N ILE A 154 4.52 4.65 -19.16
CA ILE A 154 3.32 3.81 -19.00
C ILE A 154 2.06 4.64 -19.28
N VAL A 155 1.95 5.82 -18.68
CA VAL A 155 0.82 6.75 -18.90
C VAL A 155 0.71 7.14 -20.37
N VAL A 156 1.82 7.50 -21.03
CA VAL A 156 1.86 7.80 -22.46
C VAL A 156 1.43 6.59 -23.30
N GLY A 157 1.85 5.38 -22.94
CA GLY A 157 1.41 4.14 -23.60
C GLY A 157 -0.10 3.91 -23.49
N ILE A 158 -0.66 4.12 -22.30
CA ILE A 158 -2.11 4.04 -22.05
C ILE A 158 -2.85 5.09 -22.89
N LEU A 159 -2.40 6.35 -22.89
CA LEU A 159 -3.02 7.42 -23.67
C LEU A 159 -2.93 7.13 -25.18
N LYS A 160 -1.78 6.68 -25.70
CA LYS A 160 -1.65 6.27 -27.11
C LYS A 160 -2.63 5.16 -27.47
N ARG A 161 -2.83 4.17 -26.58
CA ARG A 161 -3.82 3.10 -26.79
C ARG A 161 -5.25 3.63 -26.80
N LEU A 162 -5.59 4.55 -25.90
CA LEU A 162 -6.94 5.14 -25.82
C LEU A 162 -7.29 6.04 -27.01
N TRP A 163 -6.31 6.73 -27.59
CA TRP A 163 -6.49 7.58 -28.77
C TRP A 163 -6.26 6.87 -30.11
N GLY A 164 -5.78 5.63 -30.10
CA GLY A 164 -5.61 4.80 -31.29
C GLY A 164 -6.93 4.47 -32.00
N LYS A 165 -6.83 3.88 -33.21
CA LYS A 165 -8.00 3.41 -33.97
C LYS A 165 -8.79 2.38 -33.13
N GLY A 166 -10.07 2.67 -32.87
CA GLY A 166 -10.95 1.84 -32.04
C GLY A 166 -10.80 2.03 -30.52
N GLY A 167 -10.00 3.00 -30.07
CA GLY A 167 -9.89 3.36 -28.66
C GLY A 167 -11.07 4.21 -28.15
N THR A 168 -11.33 4.13 -26.85
CA THR A 168 -12.46 4.79 -26.18
C THR A 168 -12.21 6.28 -25.84
N LYS A 169 -11.01 6.80 -26.11
CA LYS A 169 -10.60 8.20 -25.89
C LYS A 169 -10.96 8.67 -24.47
N TYR A 170 -11.69 9.78 -24.35
CA TYR A 170 -12.13 10.37 -23.09
C TYR A 170 -12.93 9.41 -22.20
N ALA A 171 -13.68 8.46 -22.77
CA ALA A 171 -14.43 7.49 -21.99
C ALA A 171 -13.52 6.49 -21.26
N GLY A 172 -12.42 6.08 -21.90
CA GLY A 172 -11.40 5.25 -21.26
C GLY A 172 -10.64 6.00 -20.16
N VAL A 173 -10.30 7.27 -20.38
CA VAL A 173 -9.67 8.10 -19.35
C VAL A 173 -10.59 8.26 -18.14
N ALA A 174 -11.85 8.60 -18.36
CA ALA A 174 -12.82 8.78 -17.28
C ALA A 174 -13.04 7.51 -16.45
N LEU A 175 -12.87 6.34 -17.06
CA LEU A 175 -13.00 5.04 -16.41
C LEU A 175 -11.74 4.67 -15.58
N LEU A 176 -10.56 5.13 -15.98
CA LEU A 176 -9.30 4.93 -15.25
C LEU A 176 -9.07 5.97 -14.14
N LEU A 177 -9.68 7.15 -14.26
CA LEU A 177 -9.44 8.30 -13.38
C LEU A 177 -9.75 8.04 -11.89
N PRO A 178 -10.87 7.37 -11.51
CA PRO A 178 -11.15 7.08 -10.11
C PRO A 178 -10.06 6.22 -9.47
N LEU A 179 -9.56 5.23 -10.22
CA LEU A 179 -8.50 4.35 -9.77
C LEU A 179 -7.18 5.10 -9.63
N ALA A 180 -6.81 5.89 -10.64
CA ALA A 180 -5.57 6.69 -10.61
C ALA A 180 -5.57 7.71 -9.45
N ILE A 181 -6.71 8.34 -9.17
CA ILE A 181 -6.84 9.28 -8.05
C ILE A 181 -6.76 8.54 -6.72
N HIS A 182 -7.41 7.38 -6.59
CA HIS A 182 -7.38 6.58 -5.37
C HIS A 182 -5.95 6.13 -5.02
N THR A 183 -5.20 5.59 -5.99
CA THR A 183 -3.82 5.12 -5.73
C THR A 183 -2.82 6.25 -5.45
N ASN A 184 -3.15 7.50 -5.80
CA ASN A 184 -2.32 8.67 -5.53
C ASN A 184 -2.73 9.46 -4.27
N LEU A 185 -3.84 9.09 -3.61
CA LEU A 185 -4.34 9.77 -2.40
C LEU A 185 -4.47 8.85 -1.19
N GLU A 186 -4.48 7.53 -1.41
CA GLU A 186 -4.68 6.52 -0.38
C GLU A 186 -3.61 5.42 -0.49
N TYR A 187 -3.99 4.23 -0.94
CA TYR A 187 -3.10 3.07 -0.94
C TYR A 187 -2.37 2.90 -2.27
N PRO A 188 -1.06 2.65 -2.24
CA PRO A 188 -0.27 2.42 -3.44
C PRO A 188 -0.72 1.14 -4.15
N LEU A 189 -0.47 1.07 -5.46
CA LEU A 189 -0.97 -0.02 -6.30
C LEU A 189 -0.37 -1.37 -5.89
N TYR A 190 0.87 -1.38 -5.40
CA TYR A 190 1.59 -2.61 -5.04
C TYR A 190 0.98 -3.35 -3.85
N GLN A 191 0.30 -2.65 -2.93
CA GLN A 191 -0.35 -3.29 -1.78
C GLN A 191 -1.69 -3.94 -2.13
N SER A 192 -2.24 -3.64 -3.30
CA SER A 192 -3.60 -4.02 -3.61
C SER A 192 -3.71 -4.73 -4.96
N ALA A 193 -3.64 -6.07 -4.88
CA ALA A 193 -3.85 -6.94 -6.03
C ALA A 193 -5.20 -6.68 -6.73
N THR A 194 -6.24 -6.27 -5.98
CA THR A 194 -7.55 -5.91 -6.55
C THR A 194 -7.48 -4.63 -7.38
N HIS A 195 -6.76 -3.59 -6.93
CA HIS A 195 -6.52 -2.38 -7.73
C HIS A 195 -5.69 -2.67 -8.98
N CYS A 196 -4.67 -3.53 -8.88
CA CYS A 196 -3.90 -3.96 -10.04
C CYS A 196 -4.76 -4.73 -11.06
N LEU A 197 -5.55 -5.71 -10.61
CA LEU A 197 -6.41 -6.50 -11.49
C LEU A 197 -7.52 -5.65 -12.12
N THR A 198 -8.11 -4.73 -11.36
CA THR A 198 -9.09 -3.78 -11.91
C THR A 198 -8.45 -2.87 -12.94
N LEU A 199 -7.25 -2.32 -12.71
CA LEU A 199 -6.52 -1.55 -13.72
C LEU A 199 -6.36 -2.33 -15.02
N ILE A 200 -5.89 -3.58 -14.94
CA ILE A 200 -5.70 -4.44 -16.12
C ILE A 200 -7.04 -4.68 -16.84
N MET A 201 -8.10 -5.03 -16.11
CA MET A 201 -9.43 -5.25 -16.69
C MET A 201 -9.96 -3.98 -17.38
N LEU A 202 -9.82 -2.82 -16.74
CA LEU A 202 -10.24 -1.54 -17.29
C LEU A 202 -9.43 -1.20 -18.55
N LEU A 203 -8.12 -1.48 -18.60
CA LEU A 203 -7.27 -1.29 -19.78
C LEU A 203 -7.64 -2.23 -20.94
N VAL A 204 -8.04 -3.47 -20.63
CA VAL A 204 -8.54 -4.43 -21.62
C VAL A 204 -9.85 -3.92 -22.23
N ILE A 205 -10.80 -3.50 -21.39
CA ILE A 205 -12.13 -3.01 -21.83
C ILE A 205 -12.05 -1.68 -22.58
N SER A 206 -11.18 -0.77 -22.14
CA SER A 206 -11.04 0.58 -22.73
C SER A 206 -10.16 0.59 -23.99
N GLY A 207 -9.38 -0.47 -24.20
CA GLY A 207 -8.54 -0.67 -25.37
C GLY A 207 -9.32 -1.05 -26.63
N ARG A 208 -8.60 -1.04 -27.75
CA ARG A 208 -9.12 -1.48 -29.06
C ARG A 208 -9.74 -2.87 -28.93
N GLN A 209 -11.03 -2.99 -29.29
CA GLN A 209 -11.59 -4.30 -29.62
C GLN A 209 -10.77 -4.88 -30.77
N ILE A 210 -10.25 -6.08 -30.59
CA ILE A 210 -9.60 -6.82 -31.68
C ILE A 210 -10.69 -7.09 -32.70
N VAL A 211 -10.90 -6.14 -33.63
CA VAL A 211 -11.67 -6.40 -34.83
C VAL A 211 -10.78 -7.33 -35.62
N THR A 212 -11.15 -8.60 -35.66
CA THR A 212 -10.58 -9.61 -36.55
C THR A 212 -10.92 -9.20 -37.97
N THR A 213 -10.18 -8.24 -38.52
CA THR A 213 -10.23 -7.91 -39.94
C THR A 213 -9.38 -8.95 -40.65
N HIS A 214 -10.09 -9.87 -41.30
CA HIS A 214 -9.59 -10.92 -42.20
C HIS A 214 -8.76 -12.02 -41.54
N GLU A 215 -9.03 -13.24 -42.01
CA GLU A 215 -8.23 -14.45 -41.86
C GLU A 215 -6.86 -14.24 -42.51
N ASP A 216 -6.08 -13.27 -42.03
CA ASP A 216 -4.65 -13.31 -42.23
C ASP A 216 -4.22 -14.61 -41.57
N GLU A 217 -3.86 -15.60 -42.39
CA GLU A 217 -3.24 -16.84 -41.96
C GLU A 217 -2.26 -16.50 -40.86
N ILE A 218 -2.65 -16.81 -39.62
CA ILE A 218 -1.79 -16.64 -38.46
C ILE A 218 -0.68 -17.65 -38.72
N LYS A 219 0.39 -17.20 -39.40
CA LYS A 219 1.69 -17.88 -39.40
C LYS A 219 1.94 -18.26 -37.95
N GLN A 220 2.48 -19.46 -37.71
CA GLN A 220 2.28 -20.22 -36.48
C GLN A 220 3.33 -20.03 -35.35
N PRO A 221 3.73 -18.83 -34.84
CA PRO A 221 4.59 -18.77 -33.68
C PRO A 221 3.81 -19.00 -32.37
N TYR A 222 2.46 -18.90 -32.36
CA TYR A 222 1.70 -19.10 -31.12
C TYR A 222 1.75 -20.55 -30.61
N ARG A 223 1.92 -21.55 -31.50
CA ARG A 223 1.99 -22.96 -31.10
C ARG A 223 3.29 -23.26 -30.33
N VAL A 224 4.38 -22.57 -30.66
CA VAL A 224 5.69 -22.71 -29.99
C VAL A 224 5.64 -22.15 -28.57
N TRP A 225 4.86 -21.08 -28.32
CA TRP A 225 4.74 -20.47 -26.99
C TRP A 225 3.72 -21.15 -26.07
N ARG A 226 2.85 -22.02 -26.57
CA ARG A 226 1.82 -22.71 -25.75
C ARG A 226 2.41 -23.60 -24.66
N ILE A 227 3.39 -24.43 -25.03
CA ILE A 227 4.05 -25.35 -24.10
C ILE A 227 4.81 -24.59 -23.00
N PRO A 228 5.72 -23.65 -23.31
CA PRO A 228 6.43 -22.90 -22.26
C PRO A 228 5.49 -22.02 -21.44
N ALA A 229 4.45 -21.42 -22.03
CA ALA A 229 3.44 -20.70 -21.26
C ALA A 229 2.65 -21.63 -20.32
N GLY A 230 2.31 -22.85 -20.77
CA GLY A 230 1.66 -23.87 -19.94
C GLY A 230 2.55 -24.32 -18.77
N ILE A 231 3.83 -24.62 -19.05
CA ILE A 231 4.81 -24.98 -18.01
C ILE A 231 4.98 -23.82 -17.01
N LEU A 232 5.13 -22.59 -17.49
CA LEU A 232 5.23 -21.41 -16.63
C LEU A 232 3.99 -21.23 -15.77
N THR A 233 2.80 -21.42 -16.33
CA THR A 233 1.53 -21.31 -15.59
C THR A 233 1.47 -22.37 -14.49
N VAL A 234 1.82 -23.62 -14.78
CA VAL A 234 1.86 -24.70 -13.78
C VAL A 234 2.91 -24.40 -12.71
N ALA A 235 4.09 -23.91 -13.08
CA ALA A 235 5.13 -23.52 -12.13
C ALA A 235 4.67 -22.39 -11.19
N ILE A 236 4.02 -21.35 -11.72
CA ILE A 236 3.42 -20.27 -10.92
C ILE A 236 2.35 -20.81 -9.98
N LEU A 237 1.46 -21.67 -10.46
CA LEU A 237 0.41 -22.28 -9.63
C LEU A 237 0.99 -23.14 -8.51
N LEU A 238 2.02 -23.95 -8.80
CA LEU A 238 2.72 -24.74 -7.79
C LEU A 238 3.39 -23.83 -6.74
N PHE A 239 4.05 -22.75 -7.17
CA PHE A 239 4.65 -21.77 -6.26
C PHE A 239 3.61 -21.10 -5.37
N MET A 240 2.46 -20.71 -5.93
CA MET A 240 1.34 -20.09 -5.19
C MET A 240 0.68 -21.07 -4.21
N ILE A 241 0.42 -22.32 -4.61
CA ILE A 241 -0.20 -23.34 -3.74
C ILE A 241 0.73 -23.69 -2.57
N THR A 242 2.02 -23.88 -2.83
CA THR A 242 3.01 -24.14 -1.78
C THR A 242 3.23 -22.92 -0.89
N GLY A 243 3.15 -21.71 -1.45
CA GLY A 243 3.18 -20.47 -0.68
C GLY A 243 1.96 -20.29 0.22
N LEU A 244 0.76 -20.65 -0.25
CA LEU A 244 -0.46 -20.64 0.57
C LEU A 244 -0.36 -21.61 1.76
N GLN A 245 0.20 -22.81 1.55
CA GLN A 245 0.48 -23.74 2.64
C GLN A 245 1.46 -23.13 3.64
N THR A 246 2.54 -22.50 3.15
CA THR A 246 3.57 -21.86 3.99
C THR A 246 2.95 -20.74 4.83
N GLN A 247 2.15 -19.86 4.21
CA GLN A 247 1.44 -18.77 4.90
C GLN A 247 0.49 -19.30 5.98
N ALA A 248 -0.27 -20.36 5.69
CA ALA A 248 -1.18 -20.97 6.66
C ALA A 248 -0.43 -21.56 7.87
N ARG A 249 0.76 -22.14 7.63
CA ARG A 249 1.61 -22.69 8.70
C ARG A 249 2.23 -21.60 9.56
N ILE A 250 2.82 -20.57 8.95
CA ILE A 250 3.38 -19.41 9.67
C ILE A 250 2.29 -18.76 10.54
N THR A 251 1.10 -18.53 9.97
CA THR A 251 -0.04 -17.96 10.72
C THR A 251 -0.40 -18.82 11.94
N LYS A 252 -0.36 -20.15 11.82
CA LYS A 252 -0.62 -21.05 12.95
C LYS A 252 0.48 -20.95 14.03
N ILE A 253 1.74 -20.80 13.63
CA ILE A 253 2.87 -20.60 14.54
C ILE A 253 2.73 -19.28 15.30
N GLU A 254 2.38 -18.19 14.61
CA GLU A 254 2.11 -16.87 15.21
C GLU A 254 0.94 -16.91 16.20
N GLN A 255 -0.15 -17.61 15.86
CA GLN A 255 -1.30 -17.82 16.76
C GLN A 255 -0.91 -18.58 18.05
N GLN A 256 0.17 -19.35 18.00
CA GLN A 256 0.74 -20.05 19.14
C GLN A 256 1.83 -19.22 19.86
N GLY A 257 1.93 -17.92 19.55
CA GLY A 257 2.89 -17.00 20.15
C GLY A 257 4.34 -17.31 19.79
N LEU A 258 4.60 -17.85 18.60
CA LEU A 258 5.94 -18.22 18.09
C LEU A 258 6.69 -19.29 18.91
N MET A 259 6.06 -19.86 19.95
CA MET A 259 6.63 -20.93 20.77
C MET A 259 7.11 -22.15 19.97
N PRO A 260 6.41 -22.61 18.90
CA PRO A 260 6.92 -23.71 18.07
C PRO A 260 8.31 -23.43 17.47
N LEU A 261 8.55 -22.20 17.00
CA LEU A 261 9.85 -21.79 16.47
C LEU A 261 10.91 -21.72 17.57
N ALA A 262 10.54 -21.18 18.75
CA ALA A 262 11.46 -21.07 19.89
C ALA A 262 11.94 -22.45 20.40
N VAL A 263 11.05 -23.45 20.41
CA VAL A 263 11.34 -24.80 20.91
C VAL A 263 12.02 -25.68 19.86
N ASN A 264 11.51 -25.71 18.62
CA ASN A 264 12.04 -26.58 17.57
C ASN A 264 11.93 -25.97 16.16
N GLU A 265 12.68 -24.89 15.96
CA GLU A 265 12.81 -24.21 14.66
C GLU A 265 13.05 -25.17 13.48
N GLN A 266 13.98 -26.12 13.62
CA GLN A 266 14.36 -27.03 12.54
C GLN A 266 13.17 -27.87 12.03
N ALA A 267 12.29 -28.31 12.93
CA ALA A 267 11.12 -29.10 12.57
C ALA A 267 10.08 -28.25 11.83
N GLU A 268 9.84 -27.02 12.31
CA GLU A 268 8.91 -26.10 11.67
C GLU A 268 9.40 -25.68 10.28
N LEU A 269 10.69 -25.35 10.12
CA LEU A 269 11.27 -24.98 8.82
C LEU A 269 11.17 -26.10 7.79
N LYS A 270 11.35 -27.36 8.19
CA LYS A 270 11.18 -28.53 7.30
C LYS A 270 9.73 -28.75 6.87
N ALA A 271 8.76 -28.27 7.64
CA ALA A 271 7.34 -28.41 7.34
C ALA A 271 6.82 -27.34 6.34
N LEU A 272 7.62 -26.31 6.06
CA LEU A 272 7.30 -25.27 5.09
C LEU A 272 7.68 -25.73 3.68
N LEU A 273 6.69 -25.83 2.79
CA LEU A 273 6.93 -26.29 1.41
C LEU A 273 7.63 -25.23 0.56
N ASN A 274 7.41 -23.95 0.85
CA ASN A 274 7.98 -22.83 0.09
C ASN A 274 8.30 -21.63 1.00
N PRO A 275 9.38 -21.71 1.80
CA PRO A 275 9.80 -20.61 2.69
C PRO A 275 10.04 -19.29 1.95
N TYR A 276 10.52 -19.36 0.70
CA TYR A 276 10.84 -18.18 -0.11
C TYR A 276 9.62 -17.34 -0.45
N SER A 277 8.41 -17.92 -0.45
CA SER A 277 7.19 -17.16 -0.71
C SER A 277 6.86 -16.12 0.37
N GLN A 278 7.37 -16.31 1.59
CA GLN A 278 7.09 -15.48 2.77
C GLN A 278 8.39 -15.15 3.52
N TYR A 279 9.50 -14.98 2.77
CA TYR A 279 10.85 -14.93 3.33
C TYR A 279 10.99 -13.88 4.44
N GLU A 280 10.62 -12.63 4.18
CA GLU A 280 10.77 -11.53 5.15
C GLU A 280 9.96 -11.77 6.43
N ARG A 281 8.71 -12.23 6.30
CA ARG A 281 7.85 -12.56 7.43
C ARG A 281 8.43 -13.70 8.27
N LEU A 282 8.90 -14.77 7.62
CA LEU A 282 9.52 -15.90 8.29
C LEU A 282 10.82 -15.49 9.00
N GLU A 283 11.68 -14.73 8.35
CA GLU A 283 12.93 -14.24 8.96
C GLU A 283 12.62 -13.38 10.19
N PHE A 284 11.66 -12.48 10.12
CA PHE A 284 11.22 -11.69 11.27
C PHE A 284 10.78 -12.58 12.44
N ASP A 285 9.87 -13.53 12.18
CA ASP A 285 9.37 -14.45 13.21
C ASP A 285 10.46 -15.30 13.84
N ARG A 286 11.42 -15.78 13.04
CA ARG A 286 12.57 -16.57 13.52
C ARG A 286 13.41 -15.77 14.51
N HIS A 287 13.72 -14.50 14.19
CA HIS A 287 14.53 -13.65 15.07
C HIS A 287 13.76 -13.26 16.33
N VAL A 288 12.47 -12.93 16.23
CA VAL A 288 11.64 -12.70 17.44
C VAL A 288 11.58 -13.96 18.32
N ALA A 289 11.47 -15.15 17.71
CA ALA A 289 11.49 -16.42 18.43
C ALA A 289 12.83 -16.69 19.14
N MET A 290 13.96 -16.10 18.72
CA MET A 290 15.24 -16.17 19.44
C MET A 290 15.13 -15.54 20.84
N LEU A 291 14.36 -14.46 20.99
CA LEU A 291 14.13 -13.82 22.29
C LEU A 291 13.33 -14.73 23.22
N LEU A 292 12.33 -15.44 22.68
CA LEU A 292 11.57 -16.44 23.43
C LEU A 292 12.44 -17.64 23.82
N LYS A 293 13.27 -18.10 22.89
CA LYS A 293 14.22 -19.20 23.13
C LYS A 293 15.24 -18.83 24.20
N PHE A 294 15.72 -17.59 24.22
CA PHE A 294 16.58 -17.07 25.30
C PHE A 294 15.92 -17.17 26.67
N ASN A 295 14.61 -16.87 26.79
CA ASN A 295 13.90 -17.03 28.06
C ASN A 295 13.88 -18.49 28.55
N LEU A 296 13.95 -19.46 27.64
CA LEU A 296 13.98 -20.90 27.94
C LEU A 296 15.41 -21.41 28.23
N THR A 297 16.39 -21.08 27.39
CA THR A 297 17.74 -21.67 27.44
C THR A 297 18.76 -20.81 28.19
N ARG A 298 18.49 -19.50 28.34
CA ARG A 298 19.42 -18.50 28.88
C ARG A 298 20.75 -18.40 28.12
N ASP A 299 20.76 -18.79 26.85
CA ASP A 299 21.95 -18.71 25.99
C ASP A 299 22.17 -17.27 25.48
N PRO A 300 23.22 -16.55 25.94
CA PRO A 300 23.47 -15.16 25.55
C PRO A 300 23.77 -15.00 24.05
N ALA A 301 24.20 -16.06 23.34
CA ALA A 301 24.47 -16.00 21.91
C ALA A 301 23.22 -15.66 21.09
N LEU A 302 22.03 -16.01 21.58
CA LEU A 302 20.76 -15.70 20.94
C LEU A 302 20.46 -14.20 20.95
N LEU A 303 20.81 -13.50 22.03
CA LEU A 303 20.64 -12.05 22.11
C LEU A 303 21.60 -11.32 21.18
N GLU A 304 22.81 -11.83 21.01
CA GLU A 304 23.81 -11.24 20.12
C GLU A 304 23.47 -11.45 18.64
N GLN A 305 22.92 -12.62 18.29
CA GLN A 305 22.38 -12.89 16.95
C GLN A 305 21.18 -12.00 16.65
N PHE A 306 20.23 -11.89 17.59
CA PHE A 306 19.11 -10.97 17.46
C PHE A 306 19.57 -9.53 17.28
N ARG A 307 20.57 -9.07 18.06
CA ARG A 307 21.11 -7.72 17.98
C ARG A 307 21.65 -7.41 16.58
N HIS A 308 22.50 -8.29 16.03
CA HIS A 308 23.05 -8.10 14.68
C HIS A 308 21.97 -8.04 13.60
N TRP A 309 20.98 -8.94 13.67
CA TRP A 309 19.86 -8.91 12.74
C TRP A 309 19.02 -7.64 12.90
N ALA A 310 18.71 -7.26 14.14
CA ALA A 310 17.85 -6.11 14.42
C ALA A 310 18.51 -4.80 13.98
N GLU A 311 19.83 -4.65 14.14
CA GLU A 311 20.57 -3.50 13.61
C GLU A 311 20.45 -3.42 12.08
N ALA A 312 20.64 -4.53 11.36
CA ALA A 312 20.48 -4.56 9.90
C ALA A 312 19.02 -4.35 9.46
N TYR A 313 18.05 -4.93 10.18
CA TYR A 313 16.62 -4.79 9.90
C TYR A 313 16.18 -3.32 10.02
N LEU A 314 16.67 -2.60 11.03
CA LEU A 314 16.33 -1.19 11.26
C LEU A 314 17.01 -0.20 10.31
N GLU A 315 17.91 -0.65 9.43
CA GLU A 315 18.42 0.16 8.32
C GLU A 315 17.37 0.34 7.22
N LEU A 316 16.44 -0.60 7.08
CA LEU A 316 15.38 -0.59 6.07
C LEU A 316 13.99 -0.34 6.68
N HIS A 317 13.76 -0.85 7.88
CA HIS A 317 12.48 -0.78 8.56
C HIS A 317 12.51 0.16 9.76
N ASN A 318 11.33 0.59 10.17
CA ASN A 318 11.16 1.42 11.33
C ASN A 318 10.13 0.75 12.25
N ASP A 319 10.58 -0.17 13.10
CA ASP A 319 9.73 -0.96 13.98
C ASP A 319 9.99 -0.64 15.47
N PRO A 320 9.00 -0.09 16.20
CA PRO A 320 9.20 0.29 17.60
C PRO A 320 9.37 -0.91 18.53
N SER A 321 8.84 -2.08 18.18
CA SER A 321 9.01 -3.31 18.96
C SER A 321 10.43 -3.85 18.85
N VAL A 322 11.03 -3.79 17.65
CA VAL A 322 12.45 -4.16 17.47
C VAL A 322 13.37 -3.18 18.19
N TYR A 323 13.08 -1.87 18.11
CA TYR A 323 13.79 -0.84 18.90
C TYR A 323 13.69 -1.10 20.41
N ALA A 324 12.50 -1.45 20.91
CA ALA A 324 12.29 -1.75 22.33
C ALA A 324 13.09 -2.98 22.79
N SER A 325 13.10 -4.05 21.99
CA SER A 325 13.91 -5.24 22.27
C SER A 325 15.41 -4.93 22.27
N LEU A 326 15.91 -4.19 21.28
CA LEU A 326 17.30 -3.74 21.25
C LEU A 326 17.67 -2.89 22.45
N LEU A 327 16.82 -1.94 22.83
CA LEU A 327 17.05 -1.09 24.00
C LEU A 327 17.09 -1.91 25.29
N MET A 328 16.20 -2.90 25.44
CA MET A 328 16.18 -3.79 26.58
C MET A 328 17.46 -4.61 26.68
N ILE A 329 17.94 -5.17 25.56
CA ILE A 329 19.22 -5.90 25.49
C ILE A 329 20.39 -4.96 25.83
N ALA A 330 20.46 -3.79 25.21
CA ALA A 330 21.53 -2.82 25.45
C ALA A 330 21.62 -2.38 26.92
N ARG A 331 20.46 -2.16 27.58
CA ARG A 331 20.38 -1.85 29.02
C ARG A 331 20.83 -3.01 29.89
N ALA A 332 20.41 -4.23 29.57
CA ALA A 332 20.78 -5.43 30.33
C ALA A 332 22.29 -5.69 30.31
N TYR A 333 22.97 -5.35 29.21
CA TYR A 333 24.43 -5.46 29.07
C TYR A 333 25.19 -4.18 29.41
N HIS A 334 24.53 -3.15 29.95
CA HIS A 334 25.14 -1.85 30.27
C HIS A 334 25.91 -1.23 29.10
N GLN A 335 25.42 -1.39 27.88
CA GLN A 335 26.07 -0.87 26.69
C GLN A 335 26.00 0.67 26.66
N PRO A 336 27.09 1.37 26.27
CA PRO A 336 27.12 2.83 26.23
C PRO A 336 26.13 3.41 25.20
N ASN A 337 25.78 2.63 24.16
CA ASN A 337 24.87 3.06 23.10
C ASN A 337 23.37 3.00 23.50
N ALA A 338 23.03 2.43 24.67
CA ALA A 338 21.64 2.26 25.09
C ALA A 338 20.86 3.58 25.14
N GLU A 339 21.50 4.66 25.59
CA GLU A 339 20.86 5.97 25.65
C GLU A 339 20.61 6.55 24.26
N ASN A 340 21.55 6.37 23.33
CA ASN A 340 21.38 6.81 21.94
C ASN A 340 20.24 6.05 21.24
N ILE A 341 20.14 4.73 21.42
CA ILE A 341 19.02 3.91 20.92
C ILE A 341 17.70 4.44 21.46
N CYS A 342 17.65 4.75 22.76
CA CYS A 342 16.45 5.29 23.40
C CYS A 342 16.06 6.65 22.79
N GLN A 343 16.99 7.58 22.67
CA GLN A 343 16.74 8.92 22.13
C GLN A 343 16.31 8.87 20.66
N GLN A 344 16.89 7.97 19.87
CA GLN A 344 16.44 7.73 18.50
C GLN A 344 14.99 7.26 18.45
N ALA A 345 14.65 6.23 19.24
CA ALA A 345 13.30 5.71 19.29
C ALA A 345 12.30 6.75 19.83
N LYS A 346 12.66 7.51 20.87
CA LYS A 346 11.81 8.55 21.45
C LYS A 346 11.55 9.72 20.52
N GLY A 347 12.56 10.13 19.73
CA GLY A 347 12.39 11.17 18.72
C GLY A 347 11.48 10.70 17.57
N ARG A 348 11.50 9.41 17.24
CA ARG A 348 10.61 8.82 16.24
C ARG A 348 9.19 8.67 16.76
N TRP A 349 8.99 7.97 17.88
CA TRP A 349 7.68 7.71 18.49
C TRP A 349 7.53 8.47 19.81
N LEU A 350 7.17 9.74 19.72
CA LEU A 350 7.10 10.63 20.88
C LEU A 350 6.09 10.17 21.94
N SER A 351 5.00 9.53 21.51
CA SER A 351 3.91 9.08 22.37
C SER A 351 4.07 7.65 22.89
N ASP A 352 5.09 6.90 22.46
CA ASP A 352 5.26 5.50 22.87
C ASP A 352 5.84 5.41 24.30
N PRO A 353 5.14 4.74 25.25
CA PRO A 353 5.56 4.64 26.64
C PRO A 353 6.79 3.74 26.85
N ARG A 354 7.17 2.92 25.86
CA ARG A 354 8.34 2.03 25.97
C ARG A 354 9.66 2.79 26.00
N PHE A 355 9.70 4.01 25.47
CA PHE A 355 10.92 4.80 25.32
C PHE A 355 11.04 5.90 26.39
N VAL A 356 11.33 5.48 27.62
CA VAL A 356 11.70 6.40 28.72
C VAL A 356 13.21 6.53 28.77
N CYS A 357 13.73 7.67 28.32
CA CYS A 357 15.17 7.94 28.20
C CYS A 357 15.63 8.85 29.34
N ALA A 358 16.91 8.78 29.71
CA ALA A 358 17.44 9.70 30.71
C ALA A 358 17.50 11.12 30.11
N GLU A 359 17.11 12.14 30.87
CA GLU A 359 17.31 13.52 30.43
C GLU A 359 18.82 13.77 30.27
N LYS A 360 19.23 14.24 29.08
CA LYS A 360 20.58 14.79 28.91
C LYS A 360 20.71 15.99 29.85
N LYS A 361 21.49 15.82 30.91
CA LYS A 361 21.92 16.94 31.77
C LYS A 361 22.75 17.96 31.00
#